data_AF-A0A4Q8QF37-F1
#
_entry.id   AF-A0A4Q8QF37-F1
#
_cell.length_a   1.000
_cell.length_b   1.000
_cell.length_c   1.000
_cell.angle_alpha   90.00
_cell.angle_beta   90.00
_cell.angle_gamma   90.00
#
_symmetry.space_group_name_H-M   'P 1'
#
loop_
_entity.id
_entity.type
_entity.pdbx_description
1 polymer ?
#
loop_
_entity_poly.entity_id
_entity_poly.type
_entity_poly.pdbx_seq_one_letter_code
_entity_poly.pdbx_strand_id
1 'polypeptide(L)'
;MSIYSNPMKKCIILIVSLLFSGFAFSQTTVTLQDQCNCEVLKGTAVFAPGSVTPAGADAGDIYVNTSTGTIFFWDGDSWELTSTDDQQLQNFTFNGVTNILSLEIEDGNIVSVDLSALGGTDDDITGAALDAPTNVLTISEGATDVTVNLSDLDDSAGVAAN
;
A
#
# COMPACT_ATOMS: atom_id res chain seq x y z
N MET A 1 -85.09 -15.54 49.82
CA MET A 1 -84.28 -16.78 49.67
C MET A 1 -82.84 -16.42 50.06
N SER A 2 -82.46 -16.64 51.31
CA SER A 2 -81.11 -16.28 51.80
C SER A 2 -80.10 -17.26 51.21
N ILE A 3 -79.23 -16.79 50.31
CA ILE A 3 -78.21 -17.62 49.67
C ILE A 3 -77.02 -17.67 50.62
N TYR A 4 -76.88 -18.74 51.38
CA TYR A 4 -75.70 -18.97 52.22
C TYR A 4 -74.50 -19.20 51.29
N SER A 5 -73.76 -18.14 51.02
CA SER A 5 -72.48 -18.22 50.29
C SER A 5 -71.45 -18.87 51.21
N ASN A 6 -71.17 -20.17 51.01
CA ASN A 6 -70.15 -20.86 51.78
C ASN A 6 -68.76 -20.29 51.45
N PRO A 7 -68.08 -19.63 52.40
CA PRO A 7 -66.82 -18.92 52.14
C PRO A 7 -65.71 -19.88 51.69
N MET A 8 -65.75 -21.15 52.12
CA MET A 8 -64.78 -22.16 51.70
C MET A 8 -64.92 -22.53 50.22
N LYS A 9 -66.14 -22.50 49.66
CA LYS A 9 -66.35 -22.74 48.22
C LYS A 9 -65.80 -21.60 47.37
N LYS A 10 -65.90 -20.35 47.84
CA LYS A 10 -65.32 -19.19 47.16
C LYS A 10 -63.78 -19.19 47.23
N CYS A 11 -63.20 -19.51 48.40
CA CYS A 11 -61.75 -19.70 48.53
C CYS A 11 -61.23 -20.85 47.66
N ILE A 12 -61.95 -21.98 47.59
CA ILE A 12 -61.57 -23.10 46.71
C ILE A 12 -61.61 -22.69 45.24
N ILE A 13 -62.64 -21.95 44.79
CA ILE A 13 -62.72 -21.45 43.41
C ILE A 13 -61.56 -20.49 43.10
N LEU A 14 -61.19 -19.63 44.06
CA LEU A 14 -60.10 -18.67 43.92
C LEU A 14 -58.73 -19.37 43.84
N ILE A 15 -58.49 -20.38 44.69
CA ILE A 15 -57.27 -21.20 44.67
C ILE A 15 -57.18 -22.02 43.37
N VAL A 16 -58.30 -22.58 42.91
CA VAL A 16 -58.35 -23.32 41.64
C VAL A 16 -58.05 -22.37 40.46
N SER A 17 -58.60 -21.14 40.45
CA SER A 17 -58.29 -20.16 39.39
C SER A 17 -56.83 -19.70 39.38
N LEU A 18 -56.17 -19.66 40.54
CA LEU A 18 -54.75 -19.31 40.66
C LEU A 18 -53.83 -20.45 40.20
N LEU A 19 -54.27 -21.71 40.36
CA LEU A 19 -53.53 -22.90 39.93
C LEU A 19 -53.62 -23.18 38.42
N PHE A 20 -54.48 -22.46 37.69
CA PHE A 20 -54.60 -22.51 36.22
C PHE A 20 -53.81 -21.42 35.49
N SER A 21 -53.02 -20.59 36.18
CA SER A 21 -52.10 -19.67 35.50
C SER A 21 -50.93 -20.47 34.91
N GLY A 22 -51.08 -20.87 33.64
CA GLY A 22 -50.00 -21.49 32.88
C GLY A 22 -48.83 -20.52 32.71
N PHE A 23 -47.61 -21.02 32.89
CA PHE A 23 -46.42 -20.29 32.46
C PHE A 23 -46.43 -20.25 30.93
N ALA A 24 -46.63 -19.06 30.36
CA ALA A 24 -46.42 -18.86 28.93
C ALA A 24 -44.91 -18.77 28.70
N PHE A 25 -44.33 -19.79 28.09
CA PHE A 25 -43.01 -19.65 27.48
C PHE A 25 -43.20 -18.82 26.21
N SER A 26 -42.79 -17.55 26.24
CA SER A 26 -42.59 -16.81 24.99
C SER A 26 -41.32 -17.35 24.35
N GLN A 27 -41.46 -18.28 23.41
CA GLN A 27 -40.33 -18.74 22.62
C GLN A 27 -39.98 -17.66 21.61
N THR A 28 -38.84 -16.99 21.78
CA THR A 28 -38.27 -16.13 20.74
C THR A 28 -37.62 -17.05 19.72
N THR A 29 -38.37 -17.43 18.68
CA THR A 29 -37.75 -18.04 17.49
C THR A 29 -37.00 -16.94 16.78
N VAL A 30 -35.68 -16.89 17.00
CA VAL A 30 -34.83 -16.01 16.20
C VAL A 30 -34.63 -16.71 14.87
N THR A 31 -35.22 -16.18 13.79
CA THR A 31 -34.90 -16.70 12.46
C THR A 31 -33.47 -16.26 12.14
N LEU A 32 -32.68 -17.08 11.46
CA LEU A 32 -31.28 -16.72 11.15
C LEU A 32 -31.15 -15.41 10.33
N GLN A 33 -32.26 -14.98 9.72
CA GLN A 33 -32.36 -13.74 8.95
C GLN A 33 -32.38 -12.49 9.86
N ASP A 34 -32.69 -12.66 11.15
CA ASP A 34 -32.76 -11.60 12.15
C ASP A 34 -31.45 -11.41 12.97
N GLN A 35 -30.39 -12.19 12.70
CA GLN A 35 -29.14 -12.18 13.50
C GLN A 35 -27.93 -11.52 12.80
N CYS A 36 -28.19 -10.46 12.03
CA CYS A 36 -27.35 -9.89 10.98
C CYS A 36 -27.54 -10.64 9.66
N ASN A 37 -28.25 -9.98 8.74
CA ASN A 37 -28.50 -10.43 7.37
C ASN A 37 -27.21 -10.38 6.52
N CYS A 38 -26.08 -10.84 7.04
CA CYS A 38 -24.79 -10.84 6.35
C CYS A 38 -24.84 -11.86 5.21
N GLU A 39 -25.22 -11.41 4.02
CA GLU A 39 -25.21 -12.19 2.79
C GLU A 39 -23.79 -12.26 2.22
N VAL A 40 -23.45 -13.39 1.58
CA VAL A 40 -22.23 -13.50 0.78
C VAL A 40 -22.59 -13.44 -0.70
N LEU A 41 -22.32 -12.29 -1.30
CA LEU A 41 -22.45 -12.04 -2.73
C LEU A 41 -21.17 -12.44 -3.48
N LYS A 42 -21.29 -12.65 -4.79
CA LYS A 42 -20.15 -12.96 -5.66
C LYS A 42 -20.38 -12.47 -7.08
N GLY A 43 -19.32 -12.13 -7.79
CA GLY A 43 -19.36 -11.73 -9.19
C GLY A 43 -18.18 -10.85 -9.56
N THR A 44 -18.32 -9.98 -10.55
CA THR A 44 -17.24 -9.11 -11.03
C THR A 44 -17.53 -7.61 -10.88
N ALA A 45 -18.67 -7.27 -10.29
CA ALA A 45 -19.19 -5.91 -10.22
C ALA A 45 -18.44 -5.02 -9.21
N VAL A 46 -17.92 -5.59 -8.11
CA VAL A 46 -17.08 -4.88 -7.14
C VAL A 46 -15.62 -5.17 -7.45
N PHE A 47 -14.86 -4.19 -7.93
CA PHE A 47 -13.45 -4.34 -8.30
C PHE A 47 -12.52 -3.31 -7.63
N ALA A 48 -13.07 -2.41 -6.82
CA ALA A 48 -12.35 -1.40 -6.06
C ALA A 48 -13.18 -0.99 -4.83
N PRO A 49 -12.54 -0.52 -3.73
CA PRO A 49 -13.25 0.08 -2.61
C PRO A 49 -14.03 1.33 -3.03
N GLY A 50 -15.09 1.69 -2.30
CA GLY A 50 -16.00 2.79 -2.65
C GLY A 50 -17.04 2.45 -3.74
N SER A 51 -17.09 1.21 -4.23
CA SER A 51 -18.15 0.80 -5.18
C SER A 51 -19.50 0.74 -4.48
N VAL A 52 -20.56 1.19 -5.14
CA VAL A 52 -21.95 1.08 -4.65
C VAL A 52 -22.77 0.03 -5.40
N THR A 53 -22.12 -0.71 -6.32
CA THR A 53 -22.75 -1.79 -7.10
C THR A 53 -22.07 -3.11 -6.77
N PRO A 54 -22.82 -4.19 -6.45
CA PRO A 54 -24.28 -4.27 -6.42
C PRO A 54 -24.92 -3.42 -5.32
N ALA A 55 -26.08 -2.84 -5.62
CA ALA A 55 -26.86 -2.06 -4.66
C ALA A 55 -27.76 -2.98 -3.82
N GLY A 56 -28.21 -2.48 -2.67
CA GLY A 56 -29.13 -3.20 -1.78
C GLY A 56 -28.44 -4.20 -0.85
N ALA A 57 -27.13 -4.05 -0.63
CA ALA A 57 -26.40 -4.76 0.40
C ALA A 57 -26.70 -4.17 1.78
N ASP A 58 -26.70 -5.05 2.78
CA ASP A 58 -26.82 -4.68 4.19
C ASP A 58 -25.42 -4.53 4.82
N ALA A 59 -25.32 -3.68 5.85
CA ALA A 59 -24.05 -3.45 6.54
C ALA A 59 -23.48 -4.78 7.08
N GLY A 60 -22.25 -5.10 6.70
CA GLY A 60 -21.58 -6.35 7.03
C GLY A 60 -21.70 -7.46 5.98
N ASP A 61 -22.42 -7.24 4.87
CA ASP A 61 -22.40 -8.16 3.73
C ASP A 61 -21.00 -8.32 3.17
N ILE A 62 -20.73 -9.50 2.59
CA ILE A 62 -19.44 -9.83 1.98
C ILE A 62 -19.62 -10.01 0.48
N TYR A 63 -18.70 -9.46 -0.31
CA TYR A 63 -18.65 -9.67 -1.75
C TYR A 63 -17.34 -10.33 -2.16
N VAL A 64 -17.42 -11.46 -2.88
CA VAL A 64 -16.24 -12.12 -3.45
C VAL A 64 -16.14 -11.78 -4.94
N ASN A 65 -15.10 -11.03 -5.33
CA ASN A 65 -14.82 -10.81 -6.73
C ASN A 65 -14.30 -12.11 -7.37
N THR A 66 -15.06 -12.69 -8.31
CA THR A 66 -14.73 -13.99 -8.91
C THR A 66 -13.62 -13.91 -9.98
N SER A 67 -13.22 -12.71 -10.40
CA SER A 67 -12.11 -12.50 -11.32
C SER A 67 -10.78 -12.31 -10.58
N THR A 68 -10.77 -11.55 -9.49
CA THR A 68 -9.54 -11.23 -8.73
C THR A 68 -9.36 -12.08 -7.47
N GLY A 69 -10.44 -12.71 -6.97
CA GLY A 69 -10.46 -13.38 -5.67
C GLY A 69 -10.53 -12.44 -4.47
N THR A 70 -10.54 -11.11 -4.71
CA THR A 70 -10.60 -10.10 -3.66
C THR A 70 -11.95 -10.16 -2.93
N ILE A 71 -11.91 -9.98 -1.62
CA ILE A 71 -13.09 -9.94 -0.77
C ILE A 71 -13.33 -8.49 -0.33
N PHE A 72 -14.57 -8.05 -0.46
CA PHE A 72 -15.04 -6.76 0.01
C PHE A 72 -16.12 -6.97 1.08
N PHE A 73 -16.35 -5.96 1.92
CA PHE A 73 -17.48 -5.91 2.83
C PHE A 73 -18.28 -4.63 2.61
N TRP A 74 -19.59 -4.64 2.86
CA TRP A 74 -20.40 -3.44 2.81
C TRP A 74 -20.35 -2.71 4.15
N ASP A 75 -19.92 -1.45 4.19
CA ASP A 75 -19.80 -0.66 5.43
C ASP A 75 -21.10 0.05 5.84
N GLY A 76 -22.13 -0.02 4.99
CA GLY A 76 -23.39 0.69 5.13
C GLY A 76 -23.65 1.66 3.97
N ASP A 77 -22.60 2.15 3.31
CA ASP A 77 -22.64 3.13 2.23
C ASP A 77 -21.91 2.66 0.96
N SER A 78 -20.79 1.94 1.10
CA SER A 78 -20.01 1.38 -0.02
C SER A 78 -19.35 0.03 0.28
N TRP A 79 -18.94 -0.66 -0.79
CA TRP A 79 -18.10 -1.84 -0.72
C TRP A 79 -16.65 -1.43 -0.42
N GLU A 80 -16.11 -1.94 0.67
CA GLU A 80 -14.76 -1.68 1.16
C GLU A 80 -13.92 -2.95 1.21
N LEU A 81 -12.59 -2.83 1.15
CA LEU A 81 -11.71 -3.99 1.21
C LEU A 81 -11.71 -4.62 2.60
N THR A 82 -11.76 -5.96 2.70
CA THR A 82 -11.58 -6.65 3.99
C THR A 82 -10.14 -6.61 4.52
N SER A 83 -9.19 -6.20 3.68
CA SER A 83 -7.79 -5.98 4.04
C SER A 83 -7.31 -4.77 3.26
N THR A 84 -6.84 -3.74 3.96
CA THR A 84 -5.95 -2.75 3.38
C THR A 84 -4.52 -3.28 3.45
N ASP A 85 -3.68 -2.83 2.53
CA ASP A 85 -2.23 -2.99 2.63
C ASP A 85 -1.66 -1.61 2.92
N ASP A 86 -0.87 -1.50 3.99
CA ASP A 86 -0.23 -0.26 4.42
C ASP A 86 1.26 -0.30 4.04
N GLN A 87 1.56 -0.66 2.79
CA GLN A 87 2.94 -0.89 2.33
C GLN A 87 3.90 0.22 2.79
N GLN A 88 4.89 -0.19 3.58
CA GLN A 88 6.00 0.67 3.97
C GLN A 88 7.24 0.40 3.12
N LEU A 89 8.10 1.41 3.00
CA LEU A 89 9.45 1.21 2.50
C LEU A 89 10.28 0.58 3.62
N GLN A 90 10.64 -0.69 3.47
CA GLN A 90 11.47 -1.40 4.45
C GLN A 90 12.94 -1.02 4.34
N ASN A 91 13.43 -0.75 3.13
CA ASN A 91 14.82 -0.40 2.91
C ASN A 91 15.02 0.59 1.75
N PHE A 92 15.95 1.53 1.94
CA PHE A 92 16.40 2.49 0.92
C PHE A 92 17.92 2.60 1.03
N THR A 93 18.65 1.92 0.16
CA THR A 93 20.11 1.86 0.24
C THR A 93 20.78 2.15 -1.07
N PHE A 94 21.88 2.89 -1.00
CA PHE A 94 22.81 3.06 -2.09
C PHE A 94 24.11 2.30 -1.78
N ASN A 95 24.52 1.43 -2.68
CA ASN A 95 25.83 0.77 -2.62
C ASN A 95 26.81 1.55 -3.49
N GLY A 96 27.71 2.33 -2.88
CA GLY A 96 28.70 3.13 -3.59
C GLY A 96 29.81 2.34 -4.29
N VAL A 97 29.97 1.04 -4.01
CA VAL A 97 30.93 0.18 -4.74
C VAL A 97 30.33 -0.27 -6.07
N THR A 98 29.04 -0.61 -6.09
CA THR A 98 28.36 -1.10 -7.29
C THR A 98 27.52 -0.03 -7.99
N ASN A 99 27.42 1.18 -7.42
CA ASN A 99 26.53 2.26 -7.83
C ASN A 99 25.05 1.85 -7.97
N ILE A 100 24.59 0.87 -7.18
CA ILE A 100 23.19 0.42 -7.22
C ILE A 100 22.41 1.11 -6.11
N LEU A 101 21.31 1.76 -6.48
CA LEU A 101 20.26 2.21 -5.56
C LEU A 101 19.18 1.12 -5.49
N SER A 102 18.88 0.63 -4.29
CA SER A 102 17.88 -0.41 -4.04
C SER A 102 16.78 0.08 -3.10
N LEU A 103 15.54 -0.22 -3.45
CA LEU A 103 14.33 0.02 -2.66
C LEU A 103 13.66 -1.32 -2.37
N GLU A 104 13.29 -1.55 -1.11
CA GLU A 104 12.54 -2.73 -0.67
C GLU A 104 11.20 -2.29 -0.09
N ILE A 105 10.13 -2.84 -0.64
CA ILE A 105 8.75 -2.55 -0.19
C ILE A 105 8.25 -3.72 0.66
N GLU A 106 7.53 -3.42 1.73
CA GLU A 106 6.90 -4.42 2.59
C GLU A 106 6.02 -5.38 1.80
N ASP A 107 6.25 -6.69 2.00
CA ASP A 107 5.59 -7.78 1.27
C ASP A 107 5.66 -7.66 -0.27
N GLY A 108 6.60 -6.84 -0.76
CA GLY A 108 6.79 -6.52 -2.16
C GLY A 108 8.10 -7.03 -2.73
N ASN A 109 8.45 -6.48 -3.90
CA ASN A 109 9.72 -6.76 -4.55
C ASN A 109 10.79 -5.77 -4.11
N ILE A 110 12.05 -6.18 -4.26
CA ILE A 110 13.17 -5.26 -4.29
C ILE A 110 13.29 -4.69 -5.71
N VAL A 111 13.25 -3.37 -5.83
CA VAL A 111 13.49 -2.65 -7.08
C VAL A 111 14.88 -2.01 -7.00
N SER A 112 15.71 -2.24 -8.01
CA SER A 112 17.06 -1.68 -8.07
C SER A 112 17.31 -0.93 -9.37
N VAL A 113 18.13 0.11 -9.27
CA VAL A 113 18.59 0.93 -10.40
C VAL A 113 20.12 1.01 -10.35
N ASP A 114 20.76 0.65 -11.45
CA ASP A 114 22.20 0.86 -11.65
C ASP A 114 22.45 2.31 -12.09
N LEU A 115 23.17 3.06 -11.28
CA LEU A 115 23.52 4.47 -11.51
C LEU A 115 24.93 4.64 -12.08
N SER A 116 25.63 3.56 -12.45
CA SER A 116 27.00 3.61 -12.97
C SER A 116 27.14 4.53 -14.19
N ALA A 117 26.09 4.64 -15.00
CA ALA A 117 26.08 5.52 -16.17
C ALA A 117 25.98 7.03 -15.84
N LEU A 118 25.65 7.39 -14.58
CA LEU A 118 25.57 8.79 -14.14
C LEU A 118 26.89 9.31 -13.56
N GLY A 119 27.81 8.40 -13.21
CA GLY A 119 29.20 8.76 -12.91
C GLY A 119 29.88 9.16 -14.22
N GLY A 120 29.69 10.40 -14.65
CA GLY A 120 30.46 10.99 -15.73
C GLY A 120 31.94 10.73 -15.48
N THR A 121 32.70 10.50 -16.55
CA THR A 121 34.16 10.51 -16.47
C THR A 121 34.56 11.82 -15.84
N ASP A 122 35.38 11.73 -14.80
CA ASP A 122 36.01 12.89 -14.18
C ASP A 122 36.80 13.65 -15.27
N ASP A 123 36.38 14.87 -15.59
CA ASP A 123 37.01 15.76 -16.58
C ASP A 123 38.24 16.49 -15.99
N ASP A 124 38.73 16.05 -14.82
CA ASP A 124 39.88 16.66 -14.17
C ASP A 124 41.16 16.46 -15.01
N ILE A 125 41.87 17.58 -15.25
CA ILE A 125 43.19 17.56 -15.86
C ILE A 125 44.15 16.80 -14.92
N THR A 126 44.61 15.63 -15.35
CA THR A 126 45.56 14.81 -14.61
C THR A 126 47.00 15.24 -14.85
N GLY A 127 47.26 16.00 -15.92
CA GLY A 127 48.60 16.50 -16.23
C GLY A 127 48.63 17.64 -17.25
N ALA A 128 49.66 18.47 -17.13
CA ALA A 128 50.00 19.47 -18.14
C ALA A 128 51.52 19.49 -18.30
N ALA A 129 52.00 19.28 -19.53
CA ALA A 129 53.42 19.24 -19.84
C ALA A 129 53.72 20.00 -21.13
N LEU A 130 54.77 20.83 -21.09
CA LEU A 130 55.32 21.50 -22.26
C LEU A 130 56.57 20.74 -22.73
N ASP A 131 56.57 20.23 -23.96
CA ASP A 131 57.77 19.72 -24.61
C ASP A 131 58.52 20.87 -25.28
N ALA A 132 59.45 21.48 -24.55
CA ALA A 132 60.16 22.67 -25.00
C ALA A 132 60.90 22.51 -26.36
N PRO A 133 61.56 21.37 -26.67
CA PRO A 133 62.12 21.13 -27.99
C PRO A 133 61.14 21.21 -29.17
N THR A 134 59.85 20.89 -28.96
CA THR A 134 58.83 20.87 -30.02
C THR A 134 57.77 21.97 -29.87
N ASN A 135 57.82 22.75 -28.78
CA ASN A 135 56.82 23.76 -28.40
C ASN A 135 55.38 23.22 -28.38
N VAL A 136 55.19 21.96 -27.99
CA VAL A 136 53.85 21.36 -27.86
C VAL A 136 53.45 21.31 -26.39
N LEU A 137 52.30 21.91 -26.06
CA LEU A 137 51.63 21.74 -24.78
C LEU A 137 50.67 20.55 -24.87
N THR A 138 50.88 19.55 -24.02
CA THR A 138 49.95 18.42 -23.83
C THR A 138 49.19 18.63 -22.54
N ILE A 139 47.86 18.58 -22.62
CA ILE A 139 46.94 18.50 -21.49
C ILE A 139 46.37 17.08 -21.45
N SER A 140 46.58 16.40 -20.33
CA SER A 140 46.14 15.02 -20.11
C SER A 140 44.92 15.00 -19.21
N GLU A 141 43.92 14.21 -19.61
CA GLU A 141 42.69 13.92 -18.87
C GLU A 141 42.57 12.40 -18.79
N GLY A 142 43.03 11.83 -17.67
CA GLY A 142 43.11 10.38 -17.49
C GLY A 142 43.94 9.69 -18.57
N ALA A 143 43.26 8.99 -19.49
CA ALA A 143 43.88 8.23 -20.59
C ALA A 143 43.80 8.94 -21.96
N THR A 144 43.21 10.13 -22.02
CA THR A 144 43.08 10.94 -23.24
C THR A 144 43.96 12.18 -23.15
N ASP A 145 44.56 12.57 -24.27
CA ASP A 145 45.41 13.75 -24.37
C ASP A 145 44.86 14.72 -25.43
N VAL A 146 44.97 16.01 -25.15
CA VAL A 146 44.80 17.10 -26.12
C VAL A 146 46.13 17.83 -26.25
N THR A 147 46.57 18.05 -27.49
CA THR A 147 47.83 18.74 -27.77
C THR A 147 47.59 20.05 -28.52
N VAL A 148 48.39 21.06 -28.18
CA VAL A 148 48.40 22.36 -28.85
C VAL A 148 49.84 22.68 -29.24
N ASN A 149 50.07 22.93 -30.52
CA ASN A 149 51.36 23.42 -31.00
C ASN A 149 51.44 24.94 -30.81
N LEU A 150 52.44 25.40 -30.05
CA LEU A 150 52.67 26.80 -29.71
C LEU A 150 53.82 27.42 -30.52
N SER A 151 54.34 26.74 -31.56
CA SER A 151 55.49 27.19 -32.35
C SER A 151 55.27 28.55 -33.00
N ASP A 152 54.04 28.87 -33.41
CA ASP A 152 53.70 30.18 -33.99
C ASP A 152 53.80 31.34 -32.97
N LEU A 153 53.85 31.03 -31.68
CA LEU A 153 54.02 31.99 -30.58
C LEU A 153 55.46 32.03 -30.06
N ASP A 154 56.36 31.20 -30.59
CA ASP A 154 57.77 31.16 -30.17
C ASP A 154 58.56 32.31 -30.81
N ASP A 155 58.84 33.35 -30.01
CA ASP A 155 59.73 34.46 -30.36
C ASP A 155 61.12 34.31 -29.72
N SER A 156 61.56 33.08 -29.41
CA SER A 156 62.90 32.83 -28.88
C SER A 156 64.01 33.34 -29.79
N ALA A 157 63.75 33.43 -31.11
CA ALA A 157 64.64 34.04 -32.09
C ALA A 157 64.86 35.55 -31.85
N GLY A 158 63.87 36.28 -31.32
CA GLY A 158 63.97 37.71 -31.01
C GLY A 158 64.73 38.02 -29.71
N VAL A 159 64.74 37.08 -28.74
CA VAL A 159 65.36 37.27 -27.42
C VAL A 159 66.88 37.07 -27.44
N ALA A 160 67.43 36.28 -28.36
CA ALA A 160 68.86 35.98 -28.44
C ALA A 160 69.73 37.15 -28.97
N ALA A 161 69.14 38.29 -29.32
CA ALA A 161 69.80 39.41 -29.99
C ALA A 161 70.22 40.60 -29.09
N ASN A 162 70.17 40.46 -27.75
CA ASN A 162 70.54 41.53 -26.81
C ASN A 162 71.50 41.08 -25.72
#